data_AF-A0A258ZI63-F1
#
_entry.id   AF-A0A258ZI63-F1
#
_cell.length_a   1.000
_cell.length_b   1.000
_cell.length_c   1.000
_cell.angle_alpha   90.00
_cell.angle_beta   90.00
_cell.angle_gamma   90.00
#
_symmetry.space_group_name_H-M   'P 1'
#
loop_
_entity.id
_entity.type
_entity.pdbx_description
1 polymer ?
#
loop_
_entity_poly.entity_id
_entity_poly.type
_entity_poly.pdbx_seq_one_letter_code
_entity_poly.pdbx_strand_id
1 'polypeptide(L)'
;MSVKDLNKHIETLFTEHKSKNCLTYEAIVEAFDKQPTLAQAKNILKLAEKYKTCLFTSSEHAKILNQQEANAKRAAQIKYIEEASTDQFDILKQ
;
A
#
# COMPACT_ATOMS: atom_id res chain seq x y z
N MET A 1 0.62 -26.07 -8.32
CA MET A 1 -0.36 -25.66 -9.38
C MET A 1 0.20 -25.89 -10.78
N SER A 2 -0.62 -26.01 -11.83
CA SER A 2 -0.09 -26.05 -13.22
C SER A 2 0.40 -24.66 -13.64
N VAL A 3 1.36 -24.58 -14.56
CA VAL A 3 1.92 -23.29 -15.05
C VAL A 3 0.83 -22.37 -15.62
N LYS A 4 -0.23 -22.96 -16.20
CA LYS A 4 -1.36 -22.21 -16.76
C LYS A 4 -2.26 -21.61 -15.68
N ASP A 5 -2.43 -22.32 -14.56
CA ASP A 5 -3.24 -21.84 -13.43
C ASP A 5 -2.51 -20.73 -12.69
N LEU A 6 -1.19 -20.83 -12.56
CA LEU A 6 -0.35 -19.79 -11.96
C LEU A 6 -0.44 -18.48 -12.74
N ASN A 7 -0.27 -18.51 -14.06
CA ASN A 7 -0.35 -17.29 -14.87
C ASN A 7 -1.73 -16.63 -14.79
N LYS A 8 -2.81 -17.43 -14.79
CA LYS A 8 -4.17 -16.90 -14.58
C LYS A 8 -4.32 -16.24 -13.22
N HIS A 9 -3.82 -16.89 -12.16
CA HIS A 9 -3.90 -16.34 -10.81
C HIS A 9 -3.16 -15.01 -10.68
N ILE A 10 -1.97 -14.90 -11.29
CA ILE A 10 -1.22 -13.63 -11.34
C ILE A 10 -2.00 -12.56 -12.11
N GLU A 11 -2.56 -12.88 -13.27
CA GLU A 11 -3.39 -11.92 -14.01
C GLU A 11 -4.60 -11.47 -13.19
N THR A 12 -5.29 -12.40 -12.51
CA THR A 12 -6.40 -12.09 -11.61
C THR A 12 -5.98 -11.14 -10.49
N LEU A 13 -4.87 -11.42 -9.79
CA LEU A 13 -4.30 -10.56 -8.74
C LEU A 13 -4.10 -9.12 -9.23
N PHE A 14 -3.49 -8.93 -10.40
CA PHE A 14 -3.28 -7.60 -10.97
C PHE A 14 -4.59 -6.93 -11.45
N THR A 15 -5.58 -7.70 -11.89
CA THR A 15 -6.89 -7.15 -12.30
C THR A 15 -7.84 -6.84 -11.13
N GLU A 16 -7.72 -7.53 -10.00
CA GLU A 16 -8.48 -7.25 -8.78
C GLU A 16 -7.89 -6.03 -8.04
N HIS A 17 -6.56 -5.94 -7.98
CA HIS A 17 -5.83 -4.82 -7.38
C HIS A 17 -5.65 -3.60 -8.31
N LYS A 18 -6.61 -3.33 -9.22
CA LYS A 18 -6.57 -2.15 -10.12
C LYS A 18 -6.15 -0.89 -9.36
N SER A 19 -5.10 -0.22 -9.86
CA SER A 19 -4.54 1.14 -9.62
C SER A 19 -4.68 1.86 -8.27
N LYS A 20 -5.71 1.60 -7.46
CA LYS A 20 -5.92 2.11 -6.10
C LYS A 20 -5.18 1.32 -5.03
N ASN A 21 -4.92 0.03 -5.26
CA ASN A 21 -4.30 -0.84 -4.26
C ASN A 21 -2.89 -1.26 -4.67
N CYS A 22 -1.96 -0.78 -3.86
CA CYS A 22 -0.59 -1.24 -3.73
C CYS A 22 -0.49 -2.77 -3.55
N LEU A 23 0.46 -3.43 -4.22
CA LEU A 23 0.70 -4.87 -4.10
C LEU A 23 2.11 -5.13 -3.57
N THR A 24 2.27 -6.14 -2.72
CA THR A 24 3.58 -6.50 -2.16
C THR A 24 4.26 -7.60 -2.98
N TYR A 25 5.60 -7.58 -3.06
CA TYR A 25 6.35 -8.64 -3.74
C TYR A 25 6.11 -10.00 -3.09
N GLU A 26 5.92 -10.04 -1.78
CA GLU A 26 5.69 -11.25 -1.01
C GLU A 26 4.34 -11.90 -1.38
N ALA A 27 3.27 -11.12 -1.57
CA ALA A 27 1.98 -11.63 -2.02
C ALA A 27 2.04 -12.22 -3.44
N ILE A 28 2.88 -11.66 -4.31
CA ILE A 28 3.12 -12.21 -5.65
C ILE A 28 3.89 -13.53 -5.55
N VAL A 29 4.93 -13.57 -4.71
CA VAL A 29 5.81 -14.74 -4.55
C VAL A 29 5.10 -15.89 -3.84
N GLU A 30 4.14 -15.62 -2.95
CA GLU A 30 3.34 -16.64 -2.28
C GLU A 30 2.53 -17.51 -3.25
N ALA A 31 2.15 -16.97 -4.41
CA ALA A 31 1.52 -17.74 -5.48
C ALA A 31 2.46 -18.77 -6.13
N PHE A 32 3.78 -18.67 -5.92
CA PHE A 32 4.77 -19.54 -6.55
C PHE A 32 5.23 -20.67 -5.60
N ASP A 33 4.97 -21.91 -6.00
CA ASP A 33 5.48 -23.12 -5.31
C ASP A 33 7.03 -23.26 -5.41
N LYS A 34 7.67 -22.53 -6.35
CA LYS A 34 9.11 -22.59 -6.66
C LYS A 34 9.63 -21.20 -6.99
N GLN A 35 10.95 -21.01 -6.93
CA GLN A 35 11.56 -19.74 -7.31
C GLN A 35 11.12 -19.31 -8.73
N PRO A 36 10.56 -18.09 -8.90
CA PRO A 36 10.13 -17.60 -10.20
C PRO A 36 11.32 -17.45 -11.15
N THR A 37 11.10 -17.82 -12.41
CA THR A 37 12.10 -17.66 -13.46
C THR A 37 12.18 -16.21 -13.95
N LEU A 38 13.31 -15.83 -14.58
CA LEU A 38 13.49 -14.49 -15.14
C LEU A 38 12.38 -14.10 -16.14
N ALA A 39 11.87 -15.05 -16.92
CA ALA A 39 10.78 -14.82 -17.85
C ALA A 39 9.46 -14.47 -17.13
N GLN A 40 9.16 -15.16 -16.03
CA GLN A 40 7.98 -14.89 -15.20
C GLN A 40 8.10 -13.53 -14.50
N ALA A 41 9.28 -13.19 -13.96
CA ALA A 41 9.54 -11.88 -13.37
C ALA A 41 9.33 -10.73 -14.37
N LYS A 42 9.81 -10.89 -15.61
CA LYS A 42 9.59 -9.91 -16.68
C LYS A 42 8.11 -9.76 -17.05
N ASN A 43 7.34 -10.84 -17.01
CA ASN A 43 5.90 -10.78 -17.26
C ASN A 43 5.17 -10.06 -16.12
N ILE A 44 5.54 -10.31 -14.86
CA ILE A 44 5.01 -9.59 -13.69
C ILE A 44 5.29 -8.09 -13.82
N LEU A 45 6.51 -7.71 -14.20
CA LEU A 45 6.86 -6.30 -14.40
C LEU A 45 5.98 -5.64 -15.48
N LYS A 46 5.77 -6.31 -16.62
CA LYS A 46 4.88 -5.83 -17.69
C LYS A 46 3.44 -5.68 -17.23
N LEU A 47 2.95 -6.61 -16.41
CA LEU A 47 1.60 -6.54 -15.82
C LEU A 47 1.50 -5.35 -14.87
N ALA A 48 2.50 -5.14 -14.01
CA ALA A 48 2.54 -3.99 -13.10
C ALA A 48 2.51 -2.65 -13.85
N GLU A 49 3.30 -2.53 -14.92
CA GLU A 49 3.30 -1.34 -15.80
C GLU A 49 1.95 -1.14 -16.50
N LYS A 50 1.36 -2.22 -17.04
CA LYS A 50 0.08 -2.19 -17.75
C LYS A 50 -1.07 -1.74 -16.86
N TYR A 51 -1.12 -2.23 -15.63
CA TYR A 51 -2.19 -1.92 -14.67
C TYR A 51 -1.86 -0.71 -13.78
N LYS A 52 -0.68 -0.09 -13.95
CA LYS A 52 -0.16 1.00 -13.11
C LYS A 52 -0.24 0.63 -11.62
N THR A 53 0.09 -0.62 -11.30
CA THR A 53 0.07 -1.14 -9.94
C THR A 53 1.39 -0.79 -9.26
N CYS A 54 1.31 -0.18 -8.07
CA CYS A 54 2.51 0.11 -7.31
C CYS A 54 2.98 -1.16 -6.57
N LEU A 55 4.28 -1.48 -6.68
CA LEU A 55 4.89 -2.65 -6.07
C LEU A 55 5.85 -2.23 -4.94
N PHE A 56 5.76 -2.87 -3.79
CA PHE A 56 6.58 -2.58 -2.61
C PHE A 56 7.02 -3.87 -1.94
N THR A 57 8.10 -3.80 -1.17
CA THR A 57 8.35 -4.85 -0.18
C THR A 57 7.41 -4.68 1.01
N SER A 58 7.11 -5.78 1.70
CA SER A 58 6.28 -5.72 2.93
C SER A 58 6.92 -4.85 4.01
N SER A 59 8.26 -4.79 4.02
CA SER A 59 9.04 -3.89 4.89
C SER A 59 8.80 -2.41 4.58
N GLU A 60 8.72 -2.05 3.29
CA GLU A 60 8.40 -0.68 2.86
C GLU A 60 6.93 -0.35 3.09
N HIS A 61 6.02 -1.28 2.83
CA HIS A 61 4.59 -1.12 3.10
C HIS A 61 4.33 -0.84 4.59
N ALA A 62 4.96 -1.60 5.50
CA ALA A 62 4.85 -1.38 6.94
C ALA A 62 5.40 0.00 7.36
N LYS A 63 6.52 0.44 6.78
CA LYS A 63 7.07 1.78 7.04
C LYS A 63 6.15 2.90 6.57
N ILE A 64 5.55 2.75 5.38
CA ILE A 64 4.61 3.73 4.84
C ILE A 64 3.34 3.81 5.70
N LEU A 65 2.79 2.65 6.09
CA LEU A 65 1.60 2.59 6.95
C LEU A 65 1.88 3.24 8.31
N ASN A 66 3.01 2.90 8.93
CA ASN A 66 3.42 3.50 10.21
C ASN A 66 3.65 5.01 10.09
N GLN A 67 4.22 5.50 8.99
CA GLN A 67 4.38 6.94 8.75
C GLN A 67 3.04 7.64 8.55
N GLN A 68 2.12 7.05 7.79
CA GLN A 68 0.78 7.59 7.59
C GLN A 68 0.02 7.66 8.93
N GLU A 69 0.09 6.60 9.73
CA GLU A 69 -0.56 6.56 11.05
C GLU A 69 0.05 7.55 12.03
N ALA A 70 1.39 7.71 12.02
CA ALA A 70 2.07 8.71 12.84
C ALA A 70 1.74 10.15 12.43
N ASN A 71 1.62 10.42 11.13
CA ASN A 71 1.23 11.73 10.62
C ASN A 71 -0.24 12.05 10.94
N ALA A 72 -1.14 11.06 10.84
CA ALA A 72 -2.54 11.21 11.23
C ALA A 72 -2.68 11.52 12.74
N LYS A 73 -1.92 10.81 13.59
CA LYS A 73 -1.88 11.09 15.04
C LYS A 73 -1.36 12.49 15.35
N ARG A 74 -0.29 12.94 14.69
CA ARG A 74 0.24 14.31 14.84
C ARG A 74 -0.77 15.37 14.40
N ALA A 75 -1.42 15.17 13.26
CA ALA A 75 -2.45 16.10 12.77
C ALA A 75 -3.66 16.18 13.73
N ALA A 76 -4.09 15.04 14.30
CA ALA A 76 -5.15 15.00 15.30
C ALA A 76 -4.76 15.72 16.61
N GLN A 77 -3.51 15.55 17.07
CA GLN A 77 -2.98 16.28 18.23
C GLN A 77 -2.92 17.79 18.00
N ILE A 78 -2.45 18.22 16.83
CA ILE A 78 -2.38 19.65 16.47
C ILE A 78 -3.79 20.25 16.43
N LYS A 79 -4.76 19.57 15.80
CA LYS A 79 -6.16 20.04 15.78
C LYS A 79 -6.75 20.17 17.18
N TYR A 80 -6.51 19.19 18.05
CA TYR A 80 -6.99 19.25 19.44
C TYR A 80 -6.38 20.44 20.20
N ILE A 81 -5.09 20.74 19.98
CA ILE A 81 -4.41 21.88 20.60
C ILE A 81 -4.93 23.21 20.02
N GLU A 82 -5.16 23.31 18.71
CA GLU A 82 -5.74 24.50 18.07
C GLU A 82 -7.16 24.76 18.58
N GLU A 83 -8.02 23.74 18.64
CA GLU A 83 -9.38 23.84 19.16
C GLU A 83 -9.38 24.27 20.63
N ALA A 84 -8.55 23.65 21.47
CA ALA A 84 -8.39 24.02 22.87
C ALA A 84 -7.82 25.45 23.06
N SER A 85 -6.96 25.91 22.15
CA SER A 85 -6.42 27.27 22.17
C SER A 85 -7.50 28.28 21.79
N THR A 86 -8.37 28.00 20.81
CA THR A 86 -9.46 28.91 20.44
C THR A 86 -10.53 29.05 21.52
N ASP A 87 -10.82 28.00 22.30
CA ASP A 87 -11.79 28.05 23.40
C ASP A 87 -11.28 28.81 24.65
N GLN A 88 -9.96 28.94 24.82
CA GLN A 88 -9.37 29.55 26.03
C GLN A 88 -9.09 31.06 25.93
N PHE A 89 -9.35 31.70 24.78
CA PHE A 89 -9.10 33.14 24.57
C PHE A 89 -10.36 34.04 24.61
N ASP A 90 -11.54 33.51 24.97
CA ASP A 90 -12.77 34.32 25.10
C ASP A 90 -13.17 34.60 26.57
N ILE A 91 -12.19 34.67 27.48
CA ILE A 91 -12.37 35.05 28.89
C ILE A 91 -11.97 36.50 29.21
N LEU A 92 -11.52 37.28 28.21
CA LEU A 92 -11.10 38.68 28.38
C LEU A 92 -12.10 39.71 27.82
N LYS A 93 -13.35 39.31 27.54
CA LYS A 93 -14.46 40.24 27.30
C LYS A 93 -15.41 40.29 28.48
N GLN A 94 -15.02 40.99 29.55
CA GLN A 94 -15.92 41.74 30.42
C GLN A 94 -15.17 42.83 31.17
#